data_AF-A0A717DFL7-F1
#
_entry.id   AF-A0A717DFL7-F1
#
_cell.length_a   1.000
_cell.length_b   1.000
_cell.length_c   1.000
_cell.angle_alpha   90.00
_cell.angle_beta   90.00
_cell.angle_gamma   90.00
#
_symmetry.space_group_name_H-M   'P 1'
#
loop_
_entity.id
_entity.type
_entity.pdbx_description
1 polymer ?
#
loop_
_entity_poly.entity_id
_entity_poly.type
_entity_poly.pdbx_seq_one_letter_code
_entity_poly.pdbx_strand_id
1 'polypeptide(L)'
;MTDNRVENSSGRAARKLRLALMGPAFIAAIGYIDPGNFATNIQAGASFGYQLLWVVVWANLMAMLIQILSAKLGIATGKNLAEQIRDHYPRPVVWFYWVQAEIIAMATDLAEFIGAAIGFKLILGVSLLQGAVLTGIATFLILMLQRRGQKPLEKVIGGLLLFVAAAYIVELFFSQPDMAQLGKGMVIPALPNPEAVFLAAGVLGATIMPHVIYLHSSLTQHLHGGTRQQRYSATKWDVAIAMTIAGFVNLAMMATAAAAFHFSGHTGIADLDQAYLTLEPLLSHAAATVFGLSLVAAGLSSTVVGTLAGQVVMQGFVRFHIPLWVRRTITML
;
A
#
# COMPACT_ATOMS: atom_id res chain seq x y z
N MET A 1 3.98 33.63 40.63
CA MET A 1 4.71 32.93 39.55
C MET A 1 4.40 31.43 39.61
N THR A 2 3.21 31.00 39.21
CA THR A 2 2.85 29.57 39.21
C THR A 2 1.72 29.34 38.22
N ASP A 3 2.02 29.44 36.92
CA ASP A 3 1.01 29.12 35.89
C ASP A 3 1.58 28.51 34.59
N ASN A 4 2.83 28.00 34.61
CA ASN A 4 3.49 27.46 33.40
C ASN A 4 3.73 25.94 33.43
N ARG A 5 3.19 25.20 34.43
CA ARG A 5 3.45 23.76 34.58
C ARG A 5 2.32 22.84 34.10
N VAL A 6 1.15 23.38 33.75
CA VAL A 6 -0.02 22.56 33.34
C VAL A 6 -0.19 22.49 31.82
N GLU A 7 0.34 23.44 31.03
CA GLU A 7 0.22 23.39 29.55
C GLU A 7 1.23 22.46 28.86
N ASN A 8 2.36 22.14 29.49
CA ASN A 8 3.40 21.32 28.84
C ASN A 8 3.19 19.79 28.96
N SER A 9 2.25 19.35 29.81
CA SER A 9 1.92 17.92 29.97
C SER A 9 0.89 17.45 28.94
N SER A 10 -0.03 18.32 28.52
CA SER A 10 -1.02 18.04 27.46
C SER A 10 -0.37 17.89 26.10
N GLY A 11 0.66 18.67 25.78
CA GLY A 11 1.44 18.56 24.52
C GLY A 11 2.23 17.25 24.40
N ARG A 12 2.88 16.79 25.49
CA ARG A 12 3.62 15.50 25.49
C ARG A 12 2.68 14.30 25.51
N ALA A 13 1.57 14.36 26.24
CA ALA A 13 0.54 13.32 26.23
C ALA A 13 -0.16 13.25 24.86
N ALA A 14 -0.50 14.39 24.25
CA ALA A 14 -1.07 14.44 22.90
C ALA A 14 -0.07 13.97 21.83
N ARG A 15 1.23 14.22 22.00
CA ARG A 15 2.27 13.75 21.07
C ARG A 15 2.57 12.25 21.24
N LYS A 16 2.55 11.72 22.47
CA LYS A 16 2.58 10.27 22.74
C LYS A 16 1.32 9.55 22.26
N LEU A 17 0.16 10.17 22.45
CA LEU A 17 -1.12 9.67 21.93
C LEU A 17 -1.10 9.71 20.40
N ARG A 18 -0.65 10.80 19.77
CA ARG A 18 -0.41 10.86 18.31
C ARG A 18 0.55 9.76 17.85
N LEU A 19 1.68 9.55 18.50
CA LEU A 19 2.62 8.46 18.18
C LEU A 19 2.04 7.05 18.39
N ALA A 20 1.14 6.86 19.36
CA ALA A 20 0.45 5.59 19.58
C ALA A 20 -0.73 5.37 18.61
N LEU A 21 -1.36 6.45 18.16
CA LEU A 21 -2.48 6.46 17.21
C LEU A 21 -2.02 6.55 15.74
N MET A 22 -0.72 6.78 15.47
CA MET A 22 -0.10 6.79 14.14
C MET A 22 0.10 5.37 13.55
N GLY A 23 -0.03 4.33 14.36
CA GLY A 23 0.17 2.94 13.90
C GLY A 23 -0.80 2.51 12.78
N PRO A 24 -2.12 2.70 12.92
CA PRO A 24 -3.11 2.22 11.96
C PRO A 24 -3.00 2.83 10.56
N ALA A 25 -2.82 4.15 10.43
CA ALA A 25 -2.71 4.75 9.10
C ALA A 25 -1.34 4.50 8.47
N PHE A 26 -0.28 4.33 9.26
CA PHE A 26 1.02 3.91 8.75
C PHE A 26 0.96 2.48 8.20
N ILE A 27 0.27 1.56 8.90
CA ILE A 27 -0.01 0.20 8.40
C ILE A 27 -0.84 0.28 7.11
N ALA A 28 -1.86 1.14 7.07
CA ALA A 28 -2.66 1.32 5.86
C ALA A 28 -1.81 1.89 4.70
N ALA A 29 -0.91 2.84 4.97
CA ALA A 29 -0.06 3.46 3.96
C ALA A 29 1.05 2.54 3.42
N ILE A 30 1.52 1.57 4.22
CA ILE A 30 2.39 0.49 3.71
C ILE A 30 1.67 -0.29 2.61
N GLY A 31 0.36 -0.51 2.73
CA GLY A 31 -0.44 -1.16 1.67
C GLY A 31 -0.45 -0.38 0.35
N TYR A 32 -0.19 0.93 0.36
CA TYR A 32 -0.09 1.75 -0.85
C TYR A 32 1.31 1.73 -1.48
N ILE A 33 2.29 1.06 -0.85
CA ILE A 33 3.67 0.87 -1.31
C ILE A 33 3.89 -0.64 -1.45
N ASP A 34 2.96 -1.32 -2.12
CA ASP A 34 2.99 -2.76 -2.36
C ASP A 34 3.55 -3.08 -3.77
N PRO A 35 3.97 -4.33 -4.02
CA PRO A 35 4.49 -4.72 -5.32
C PRO A 35 3.50 -4.50 -6.48
N GLY A 36 2.19 -4.53 -6.21
CA GLY A 36 1.16 -4.24 -7.21
C GLY A 36 1.19 -2.78 -7.69
N ASN A 37 1.36 -1.83 -6.76
CA ASN A 37 1.54 -0.42 -7.10
C ASN A 37 2.87 -0.18 -7.82
N PHE A 38 3.92 -0.93 -7.47
CA PHE A 38 5.20 -0.86 -8.16
C PHE A 38 5.07 -1.27 -9.62
N ALA A 39 4.40 -2.40 -9.88
CA ALA A 39 4.18 -2.91 -11.23
C ALA A 39 3.47 -1.90 -12.11
N THR A 40 2.32 -1.42 -11.63
CA THR A 40 1.44 -0.56 -12.42
C THR A 40 2.04 0.82 -12.64
N ASN A 41 2.69 1.43 -11.65
CA ASN A 41 3.32 2.74 -11.80
C ASN A 41 4.54 2.70 -12.71
N ILE A 42 5.40 1.69 -12.57
CA ILE A 42 6.60 1.57 -13.40
C ILE A 42 6.22 1.26 -14.85
N GLN A 43 5.26 0.35 -15.06
CA GLN A 43 4.77 0.01 -16.41
C GLN A 43 4.10 1.21 -17.08
N ALA A 44 3.26 1.96 -16.35
CA ALA A 44 2.62 3.17 -16.86
C ALA A 44 3.65 4.27 -17.20
N GLY A 45 4.66 4.47 -16.35
CA GLY A 45 5.75 5.41 -16.61
C GLY A 45 6.62 5.01 -17.80
N ALA A 46 6.99 3.73 -17.91
CA ALA A 46 7.80 3.22 -19.01
C ALA A 46 7.09 3.27 -20.37
N SER A 47 5.76 3.02 -20.40
CA SER A 47 4.99 2.92 -21.64
C SER A 47 4.44 4.26 -22.13
N PHE A 48 4.01 5.14 -21.23
CA PHE A 48 3.33 6.42 -21.57
C PHE A 48 4.05 7.66 -21.04
N GLY A 49 5.23 7.48 -20.43
CA GLY A 49 6.02 8.58 -19.89
C GLY A 49 5.26 9.35 -18.81
N TYR A 50 5.19 10.68 -18.98
CA TYR A 50 4.52 11.59 -18.03
C TYR A 50 2.99 11.70 -18.22
N GLN A 51 2.40 11.03 -19.21
CA GLN A 51 0.99 11.25 -19.55
C GLN A 51 -0.01 10.65 -18.54
N LEU A 52 0.40 9.65 -17.76
CA LEU A 52 -0.45 8.99 -16.76
C LEU A 52 -0.25 9.51 -15.33
N LEU A 53 0.62 10.51 -15.13
CA LEU A 53 0.87 11.09 -13.80
C LEU A 53 -0.40 11.66 -13.16
N TRP A 54 -1.28 12.29 -13.96
CA TRP A 54 -2.57 12.79 -13.45
C TRP A 54 -3.42 11.67 -12.83
N VAL A 55 -3.36 10.44 -13.36
CA VAL A 55 -4.11 9.30 -12.84
C VAL A 55 -3.66 8.98 -11.41
N VAL A 56 -2.35 9.00 -11.14
CA VAL A 56 -1.80 8.78 -9.79
C VAL A 56 -2.26 9.88 -8.83
N VAL A 57 -2.21 11.15 -9.26
CA VAL A 57 -2.66 12.28 -8.44
C VAL A 57 -4.14 12.12 -8.08
N TRP A 58 -5.00 11.90 -9.07
CA TRP A 58 -6.44 11.76 -8.86
C TRP A 58 -6.80 10.50 -8.08
N ALA A 59 -6.14 9.37 -8.35
CA ALA A 59 -6.33 8.13 -7.60
C ALA A 59 -5.93 8.31 -6.12
N ASN A 60 -4.83 9.02 -5.84
CA ASN A 60 -4.43 9.30 -4.47
C ASN A 60 -5.39 10.28 -3.76
N LEU A 61 -5.88 11.31 -4.44
CA LEU A 61 -6.89 12.21 -3.87
C LEU A 61 -8.19 11.46 -3.54
N MET A 62 -8.65 10.57 -4.44
CA MET A 62 -9.79 9.70 -4.20
C MET A 62 -9.52 8.73 -3.03
N ALA A 63 -8.34 8.10 -2.99
CA ALA A 63 -7.94 7.24 -1.89
C ALA A 63 -7.96 7.98 -0.55
N MET A 64 -7.40 9.18 -0.48
CA MET A 64 -7.42 10.01 0.73
C MET A 64 -8.84 10.31 1.20
N LEU A 65 -9.74 10.67 0.28
CA LEU A 65 -11.15 10.89 0.59
C LEU A 65 -11.82 9.62 1.12
N ILE A 66 -11.66 8.50 0.43
CA ILE A 66 -12.26 7.21 0.79
C ILE A 66 -11.73 6.73 2.15
N GLN A 67 -10.43 6.90 2.41
CA GLN A 67 -9.82 6.53 3.69
C GLN A 67 -10.33 7.39 4.85
N ILE A 68 -10.53 8.69 4.64
CA ILE A 68 -11.14 9.57 5.65
C ILE A 68 -12.59 9.15 5.92
N LEU A 69 -13.36 8.80 4.89
CA LEU A 69 -14.74 8.32 5.05
C LEU A 69 -14.81 6.98 5.78
N SER A 70 -13.91 6.05 5.44
CA SER A 70 -13.77 4.75 6.10
C SER A 70 -13.44 4.92 7.59
N ALA A 71 -12.47 5.76 7.92
CA ALA A 71 -12.13 6.10 9.29
C ALA A 71 -13.29 6.77 10.03
N LYS A 72 -14.00 7.71 9.37
CA LYS A 72 -15.18 8.37 9.94
C LYS A 72 -16.27 7.37 10.30
N LEU A 73 -16.51 6.38 9.44
CA LEU A 73 -17.49 5.32 9.68
C LEU A 73 -17.14 4.50 10.93
N GLY A 74 -15.89 4.04 11.04
CA GLY A 74 -15.40 3.28 12.19
C GLY A 74 -15.50 4.07 13.51
N ILE A 75 -15.11 5.35 13.50
CA ILE A 75 -15.13 6.23 14.68
C ILE A 75 -16.56 6.63 15.09
N ALA A 76 -17.43 6.93 14.12
CA ALA A 76 -18.78 7.42 14.41
C ALA A 76 -19.74 6.30 14.83
N THR A 77 -19.65 5.14 14.18
CA THR A 77 -20.61 4.05 14.38
C THR A 77 -20.11 2.94 15.31
N GLY A 78 -18.79 2.84 15.51
CA GLY A 78 -18.18 1.72 16.23
C GLY A 78 -18.25 0.39 15.48
N LYS A 79 -18.80 0.38 14.26
CA LYS A 79 -18.90 -0.79 13.37
C LYS A 79 -18.00 -0.62 12.14
N ASN A 80 -17.49 -1.73 11.61
CA ASN A 80 -16.70 -1.71 10.38
C ASN A 80 -17.62 -1.65 9.16
N LEU A 81 -17.05 -1.35 7.99
CA LEU A 81 -17.83 -1.21 6.76
C LEU A 81 -18.59 -2.51 6.39
N ALA A 82 -17.97 -3.67 6.61
CA ALA A 82 -18.59 -4.97 6.33
C ALA A 82 -19.81 -5.25 7.24
N GLU A 83 -19.72 -4.92 8.52
CA GLU A 83 -20.83 -5.00 9.48
C GLU A 83 -21.97 -4.07 9.10
N GLN A 84 -21.67 -2.84 8.66
CA GLN A 84 -22.68 -1.87 8.25
C GLN A 84 -23.43 -2.31 6.99
N ILE A 85 -22.71 -2.85 5.99
CA ILE A 85 -23.32 -3.40 4.78
C ILE A 85 -24.22 -4.60 5.15
N ARG A 86 -23.74 -5.47 6.03
CA ARG A 86 -24.54 -6.60 6.51
C ARG A 86 -25.83 -6.16 7.22
N ASP A 87 -25.77 -5.11 8.03
CA ASP A 87 -26.92 -4.66 8.83
C ASP A 87 -27.98 -3.94 7.97
N HIS A 88 -27.61 -3.36 6.82
CA HIS A 88 -28.53 -2.61 5.96
C HIS A 88 -29.03 -3.39 4.72
N TYR A 89 -28.30 -4.41 4.26
CA TYR A 89 -28.63 -5.11 3.01
C TYR A 89 -29.19 -6.53 3.24
N PRO A 90 -30.05 -7.02 2.32
CA PRO A 90 -30.58 -8.38 2.41
C PRO A 90 -29.48 -9.42 2.20
N ARG A 91 -29.63 -10.59 2.85
CA ARG A 91 -28.61 -11.67 2.90
C ARG A 91 -27.99 -12.06 1.54
N PRO A 92 -28.72 -12.13 0.41
CA PRO A 92 -28.11 -12.48 -0.88
C PRO A 92 -27.07 -11.45 -1.36
N VAL A 93 -27.32 -10.16 -1.12
CA VAL A 93 -26.41 -9.06 -1.50
C VAL A 93 -25.15 -9.08 -0.63
N VAL A 94 -25.31 -9.37 0.66
CA VAL A 94 -24.20 -9.54 1.62
C VAL A 94 -23.27 -10.67 1.18
N TRP A 95 -23.82 -11.80 0.70
CA TRP A 95 -23.02 -12.89 0.15
C TRP A 95 -22.28 -12.50 -1.12
N PHE A 96 -22.92 -11.77 -2.03
CA PHE A 96 -22.27 -11.26 -3.24
C PHE A 96 -21.07 -10.35 -2.91
N TYR A 97 -21.26 -9.38 -2.00
CA TYR A 97 -20.17 -8.51 -1.55
C TYR A 97 -19.05 -9.28 -0.85
N TRP A 98 -19.39 -10.33 -0.08
CA TRP A 98 -18.39 -11.17 0.56
C TRP A 98 -17.54 -11.92 -0.47
N VAL A 99 -18.16 -12.58 -1.46
CA VAL A 99 -17.43 -13.29 -2.53
C VAL A 99 -16.56 -12.32 -3.33
N GLN A 100 -17.09 -11.15 -3.68
CA GLN A 100 -16.32 -10.11 -4.39
C GLN A 100 -15.10 -9.67 -3.57
N ALA A 101 -15.28 -9.38 -2.29
CA ALA A 101 -14.18 -8.95 -1.42
C ALA A 101 -13.11 -10.04 -1.24
N GLU A 102 -13.52 -11.32 -1.19
CA GLU A 102 -12.59 -12.45 -1.12
C GLU A 102 -11.78 -12.60 -2.42
N ILE A 103 -12.42 -12.48 -3.59
CA ILE A 103 -11.74 -12.50 -4.90
C ILE A 103 -10.71 -11.38 -4.98
N ILE A 104 -11.06 -10.17 -4.54
CA ILE A 104 -10.15 -9.01 -4.55
C ILE A 104 -8.98 -9.25 -3.60
N ALA A 105 -9.22 -9.81 -2.40
CA ALA A 105 -8.17 -10.14 -1.46
C ALA A 105 -7.21 -11.20 -2.03
N MET A 106 -7.73 -12.24 -2.72
CA MET A 106 -6.91 -13.24 -3.40
C MET A 106 -6.08 -12.63 -4.54
N ALA A 107 -6.66 -11.70 -5.32
CA ALA A 107 -5.93 -11.01 -6.38
C ALA A 107 -4.77 -10.16 -5.84
N THR A 108 -4.97 -9.48 -4.70
CA THR A 108 -3.89 -8.78 -4.01
C THR A 108 -2.83 -9.74 -3.48
N ASP A 109 -3.23 -10.86 -2.86
CA ASP A 109 -2.30 -11.87 -2.36
C ASP A 109 -1.41 -12.43 -3.49
N LEU A 110 -1.99 -12.64 -4.67
CA LEU A 110 -1.24 -13.06 -5.86
C LEU A 110 -0.19 -12.01 -6.27
N ALA A 111 -0.55 -10.72 -6.30
CA ALA A 111 0.39 -9.66 -6.64
C ALA A 111 1.54 -9.55 -5.62
N GLU A 112 1.25 -9.71 -4.33
CA GLU A 112 2.25 -9.73 -3.26
C GLU A 112 3.20 -10.94 -3.37
N PHE A 113 2.63 -12.11 -3.67
CA PHE A 113 3.38 -13.35 -3.83
C PHE A 113 4.35 -13.27 -5.02
N ILE A 114 3.87 -12.74 -6.15
CA ILE A 114 4.70 -12.51 -7.34
C ILE A 114 5.80 -11.49 -7.02
N GLY A 115 5.47 -10.38 -6.35
CA GLY A 115 6.44 -9.38 -5.94
C GLY A 115 7.57 -9.94 -5.07
N ALA A 116 7.23 -10.73 -4.05
CA ALA A 116 8.23 -11.37 -3.20
C ALA A 116 9.05 -12.43 -3.95
N ALA A 117 8.44 -13.20 -4.86
CA ALA A 117 9.16 -14.17 -5.68
C ALA A 117 10.19 -13.49 -6.60
N ILE A 118 9.82 -12.36 -7.22
CA ILE A 118 10.73 -11.52 -8.02
C ILE A 118 11.82 -10.93 -7.14
N GLY A 119 11.50 -10.47 -5.93
CA GLY A 119 12.49 -9.99 -4.99
C GLY A 119 13.54 -11.06 -4.62
N PHE A 120 13.13 -12.30 -4.35
CA PHE A 120 14.08 -13.41 -4.13
C PHE A 120 14.91 -13.73 -5.37
N LYS A 121 14.31 -13.69 -6.56
CA LYS A 121 15.03 -13.84 -7.83
C LYS A 121 16.11 -12.76 -7.99
N LEU A 122 15.82 -11.51 -7.66
CA LEU A 122 16.79 -10.40 -7.75
C LEU A 122 17.92 -10.50 -6.71
N ILE A 123 17.62 -10.94 -5.48
CA ILE A 123 18.64 -11.05 -4.41
C ILE A 123 19.54 -12.28 -4.61
N LEU A 124 18.96 -13.43 -4.95
CA LEU A 124 19.65 -14.71 -4.96
C LEU A 124 20.03 -15.19 -6.38
N GLY A 125 19.57 -14.50 -7.43
CA GLY A 125 19.78 -14.90 -8.82
C GLY A 125 19.08 -16.22 -9.19
N VAL A 126 18.05 -16.62 -8.44
CA VAL A 126 17.34 -17.91 -8.62
C VAL A 126 16.20 -17.82 -9.64
N SER A 127 15.74 -18.96 -10.15
CA SER A 127 14.57 -19.00 -11.05
C SER A 127 13.29 -18.50 -10.36
N LEU A 128 12.32 -18.00 -11.13
CA LEU A 128 11.04 -17.52 -10.59
C LEU A 128 10.30 -18.61 -9.79
N LEU A 129 10.37 -19.87 -10.24
CA LEU A 129 9.79 -21.01 -9.52
C LEU A 129 10.46 -21.26 -8.17
N GLN A 130 11.80 -21.17 -8.10
CA GLN A 130 12.51 -21.27 -6.83
C GLN A 130 12.21 -20.08 -5.92
N GLY A 131 12.12 -18.87 -6.48
CA GLY A 131 11.68 -17.67 -5.77
C GLY A 131 10.28 -17.82 -5.18
N ALA A 132 9.32 -18.37 -5.94
CA ALA A 132 7.96 -18.65 -5.49
C ALA A 132 7.93 -19.67 -4.33
N VAL A 133 8.72 -20.75 -4.43
CA VAL A 133 8.83 -21.73 -3.33
C VAL A 133 9.43 -21.09 -2.07
N LEU A 134 10.47 -20.26 -2.23
CA LEU A 134 11.06 -19.51 -1.11
C LEU A 134 10.07 -18.53 -0.50
N THR A 135 9.28 -17.82 -1.30
CA THR A 135 8.19 -16.96 -0.83
C THR A 135 7.17 -17.75 -0.03
N GLY A 136 6.73 -18.91 -0.53
CA GLY A 136 5.83 -19.79 0.21
C GLY A 136 6.38 -20.16 1.59
N ILE A 137 7.63 -20.62 1.64
CA ILE A 137 8.32 -20.97 2.90
C ILE A 137 8.43 -19.76 3.83
N ALA A 138 8.88 -18.61 3.31
CA ALA A 138 9.06 -17.38 4.08
C ALA A 138 7.73 -16.89 4.67
N THR A 139 6.66 -16.97 3.90
CA THR A 139 5.32 -16.62 4.36
C THR A 139 4.82 -17.56 5.46
N PHE A 140 4.98 -18.87 5.28
CA PHE A 140 4.64 -19.85 6.32
C PHE A 140 5.44 -19.63 7.60
N LEU A 141 6.74 -19.31 7.47
CA LEU A 141 7.63 -19.00 8.59
C LEU A 141 7.15 -17.74 9.34
N ILE A 142 6.78 -16.68 8.63
CA ILE A 142 6.29 -15.44 9.22
C ILE A 142 4.95 -15.65 9.91
N LEU A 143 4.02 -16.40 9.33
CA LEU A 143 2.76 -16.75 9.97
C LEU A 143 2.97 -17.57 11.25
N MET A 144 3.99 -18.44 11.29
CA MET A 144 4.37 -19.15 12.50
C MET A 144 4.99 -18.20 13.54
N LEU A 145 5.81 -17.25 13.09
CA LEU A 145 6.48 -16.26 13.93
C LEU A 145 5.53 -15.17 14.46
N GLN A 146 4.40 -14.92 13.78
CA GLN A 146 3.35 -14.01 14.25
C GLN A 146 2.86 -14.35 15.66
N ARG A 147 2.95 -15.62 16.09
CA ARG A 147 2.63 -16.02 17.47
C ARG A 147 3.51 -15.33 18.53
N ARG A 148 4.66 -14.77 18.16
CA ARG A 148 5.62 -14.08 19.06
C ARG A 148 5.62 -12.54 18.97
N GLY A 149 4.85 -11.92 18.06
CA GLY A 149 4.60 -10.47 18.03
C GLY A 149 4.99 -9.75 16.72
N GLN A 150 4.06 -8.94 16.19
CA GLN A 150 4.12 -8.33 14.83
C GLN A 150 4.87 -6.98 14.76
N LYS A 151 4.88 -6.20 15.84
CA LYS A 151 5.37 -4.81 15.85
C LYS A 151 6.85 -4.60 15.45
N PRO A 152 7.82 -5.47 15.79
CA PRO A 152 9.21 -5.22 15.39
C PRO A 152 9.44 -5.47 13.88
N LEU A 153 8.76 -6.47 13.30
CA LEU A 153 8.88 -6.79 11.88
C LEU A 153 8.31 -5.65 11.01
N GLU A 154 7.13 -5.14 11.36
CA GLU A 154 6.50 -4.00 10.67
C GLU A 154 7.39 -2.76 10.66
N LYS A 155 8.11 -2.47 11.76
CA LYS A 155 9.02 -1.33 11.84
C LYS A 155 10.23 -1.47 10.92
N VAL A 156 10.80 -2.68 10.84
CA VAL A 156 11.94 -2.96 9.95
C VAL A 156 11.50 -2.85 8.49
N ILE A 157 10.36 -3.45 8.14
CA ILE A 157 9.83 -3.41 6.77
C ILE A 157 9.44 -1.99 6.37
N GLY A 158 8.70 -1.27 7.23
CA GLY A 158 8.35 0.12 6.99
C GLY A 158 9.58 1.02 6.84
N GLY A 159 10.65 0.76 7.61
CA GLY A 159 11.93 1.46 7.48
C GLY A 159 12.60 1.20 6.13
N LEU A 160 12.61 -0.04 5.65
CA LEU A 160 13.17 -0.39 4.34
C LEU A 160 12.36 0.21 3.19
N LEU A 161 11.02 0.18 3.27
CA LEU A 161 10.16 0.80 2.26
C LEU A 161 10.33 2.31 2.22
N LEU A 162 10.43 2.96 3.39
CA LEU A 162 10.75 4.38 3.47
C LEU A 162 12.12 4.71 2.86
N PHE A 163 13.11 3.84 3.02
CA PHE A 163 14.43 4.01 2.41
C PHE A 163 14.35 3.96 0.88
N VAL A 164 13.64 2.99 0.32
CA VAL A 164 13.44 2.89 -1.14
C VAL A 164 12.61 4.05 -1.68
N ALA A 165 11.55 4.43 -0.97
CA ALA A 165 10.78 5.63 -1.26
C ALA A 165 11.66 6.88 -1.31
N ALA A 166 12.52 7.08 -0.31
CA ALA A 166 13.46 8.20 -0.27
C ALA A 166 14.46 8.13 -1.43
N ALA A 167 14.93 6.94 -1.81
CA ALA A 167 15.81 6.76 -2.96
C ALA A 167 15.14 7.23 -4.26
N TYR A 168 13.90 6.83 -4.53
CA TYR A 168 13.14 7.29 -5.71
C TYR A 168 12.91 8.80 -5.72
N ILE A 169 12.68 9.40 -4.56
CA ILE A 169 12.53 10.85 -4.44
C ILE A 169 13.84 11.56 -4.81
N VAL A 170 14.96 11.10 -4.24
CA VAL A 170 16.28 11.67 -4.55
C VAL A 170 16.61 11.48 -6.03
N GLU A 171 16.30 10.31 -6.59
CA GLU A 171 16.47 10.02 -8.01
C GLU A 171 15.67 10.93 -8.92
N LEU A 172 14.43 11.24 -8.56
CA LEU A 172 13.63 12.22 -9.28
C LEU A 172 14.29 13.60 -9.30
N PHE A 173 14.91 14.03 -8.20
CA PHE A 173 15.64 15.32 -8.16
C PHE A 173 16.93 15.28 -8.98
N PHE A 174 17.67 14.17 -8.94
CA PHE A 174 18.91 13.99 -9.70
C PHE A 174 18.68 13.84 -11.20
N SER A 175 17.57 13.21 -11.61
CA SER A 175 17.23 12.96 -13.01
C SER A 175 16.86 14.23 -13.79
N GLN A 176 16.83 15.42 -13.15
CA GLN A 176 16.42 16.70 -13.74
C GLN A 176 15.25 16.59 -14.72
N PRO A 177 14.12 16.01 -14.32
CA PRO A 177 12.97 15.88 -15.21
C PRO A 177 12.47 17.28 -15.55
N ASP A 178 12.08 17.48 -16.81
CA ASP A 178 11.55 18.74 -17.29
C ASP A 178 10.27 19.08 -16.51
N MET A 179 10.40 19.95 -15.49
CA MET A 179 9.33 20.29 -14.54
C MET A 179 8.09 20.85 -15.26
N ALA A 180 8.27 21.42 -16.46
CA ALA A 180 7.17 21.89 -17.30
C ALA A 180 6.36 20.73 -17.89
N GLN A 181 7.00 19.62 -18.28
CA GLN A 181 6.32 18.42 -18.78
C GLN A 181 5.72 17.59 -17.65
N LEU A 182 6.40 17.51 -16.50
CA LEU A 182 5.88 16.90 -15.27
C LEU A 182 4.59 17.61 -14.81
N GLY A 183 4.62 18.93 -14.74
CA GLY A 183 3.46 19.76 -14.39
C GLY A 183 2.31 19.60 -15.37
N LYS A 184 2.59 19.56 -16.68
CA LYS A 184 1.57 19.30 -17.71
C LYS A 184 0.99 17.89 -17.61
N GLY A 185 1.81 16.87 -17.37
CA GLY A 185 1.38 15.47 -17.21
C GLY A 185 0.55 15.21 -15.96
N MET A 186 0.74 15.99 -14.90
CA MET A 186 -0.08 15.95 -13.69
C MET A 186 -1.45 16.63 -13.83
N VAL A 187 -1.56 17.63 -14.73
CA VAL A 187 -2.76 18.49 -14.82
C VAL A 187 -3.60 18.23 -16.07
N ILE A 188 -3.00 17.79 -17.18
CA ILE A 188 -3.69 17.59 -18.45
C ILE A 188 -4.07 16.11 -18.60
N PRO A 189 -5.35 15.75 -18.46
CA PRO A 189 -5.79 14.38 -18.73
C PRO A 189 -5.72 14.10 -20.23
N ALA A 190 -4.77 13.26 -20.63
CA ALA A 190 -4.66 12.74 -21.97
C ALA A 190 -4.71 11.20 -21.93
N LEU A 191 -5.66 10.61 -22.66
CA LEU A 191 -5.78 9.17 -22.83
C LEU A 191 -5.69 8.89 -24.34
N PRO A 192 -4.47 8.73 -24.89
CA PRO A 192 -4.29 8.62 -26.33
C PRO A 192 -4.79 7.29 -26.89
N ASN A 193 -4.64 6.20 -26.12
CA ASN A 193 -4.87 4.83 -26.61
C ASN A 193 -5.70 3.97 -25.62
N PRO A 194 -6.35 2.89 -26.09
CA PRO A 194 -7.02 1.90 -25.23
C PRO A 194 -6.11 1.26 -24.18
N GLU A 195 -4.83 1.04 -24.50
CA GLU A 195 -3.82 0.55 -23.55
C GLU A 195 -3.55 1.54 -22.41
N ALA A 196 -3.60 2.85 -22.68
CA ALA A 196 -3.47 3.89 -21.66
C ALA A 196 -4.66 3.84 -20.68
N VAL A 197 -5.86 3.52 -21.17
CA VAL A 197 -7.05 3.32 -20.32
C VAL A 197 -6.89 2.08 -19.45
N PHE A 198 -6.34 1.00 -19.99
CA PHE A 198 -6.07 -0.23 -19.22
C PHE A 198 -5.05 0.02 -18.10
N LEU A 199 -3.92 0.67 -18.39
CA LEU A 199 -2.93 1.02 -17.36
C LEU A 199 -3.46 2.06 -16.37
N ALA A 200 -4.25 3.05 -16.82
CA ALA A 200 -4.89 4.00 -15.92
C ALA A 200 -5.86 3.31 -14.95
N ALA A 201 -6.67 2.35 -15.44
CA ALA A 201 -7.54 1.53 -14.61
C ALA A 201 -6.72 0.65 -13.65
N GLY A 202 -5.59 0.12 -14.10
CA GLY A 202 -4.63 -0.62 -13.28
C GLY A 202 -4.05 0.21 -12.14
N VAL A 203 -3.55 1.42 -12.43
CA VAL A 203 -3.03 2.38 -11.42
C VAL A 203 -4.13 2.77 -10.42
N LEU A 204 -5.35 3.02 -10.90
CA LEU A 204 -6.48 3.34 -10.03
C LEU A 204 -6.85 2.15 -9.12
N GLY A 205 -6.89 0.94 -9.67
CA GLY A 205 -7.19 -0.30 -8.93
C GLY A 205 -6.10 -0.66 -7.91
N ALA A 206 -4.82 -0.48 -8.28
CA ALA A 206 -3.69 -0.69 -7.39
C ALA A 206 -3.66 0.34 -6.26
N THR A 207 -4.10 1.58 -6.52
CA THR A 207 -4.16 2.63 -5.50
C THR A 207 -5.38 2.46 -4.58
N ILE A 208 -6.56 2.20 -5.13
CA ILE A 208 -7.80 2.12 -4.32
C ILE A 208 -8.08 0.65 -4.00
N MET A 209 -7.40 0.15 -2.96
CA MET A 209 -7.54 -1.24 -2.50
C MET A 209 -8.76 -1.43 -1.59
N PRO A 210 -9.80 -2.17 -2.00
CA PRO A 210 -11.02 -2.32 -1.21
C PRO A 210 -10.80 -2.99 0.15
N HIS A 211 -9.91 -3.99 0.22
CA HIS A 211 -9.62 -4.70 1.47
C HIS A 211 -8.96 -3.78 2.52
N VAL A 212 -8.14 -2.80 2.10
CA VAL A 212 -7.55 -1.80 2.99
C VAL A 212 -8.64 -0.86 3.54
N ILE A 213 -9.67 -0.54 2.74
CA ILE A 213 -10.82 0.26 3.21
C ILE A 213 -11.53 -0.47 4.35
N TYR A 214 -11.84 -1.76 4.19
CA TYR A 214 -12.46 -2.57 5.25
C TYR A 214 -11.57 -2.64 6.49
N LEU A 215 -10.28 -2.91 6.31
CA LEU A 215 -9.33 -3.01 7.42
C LEU A 215 -9.21 -1.69 8.18
N HIS A 216 -9.06 -0.57 7.49
CA HIS A 216 -8.91 0.73 8.13
C HIS A 216 -10.18 1.13 8.91
N SER A 217 -11.37 0.80 8.40
CA SER A 217 -12.61 0.98 9.17
C SER A 217 -12.61 0.17 10.46
N SER A 218 -12.03 -1.04 10.46
CA SER A 218 -12.00 -1.91 11.65
C SER A 218 -10.92 -1.53 12.66
N LEU A 219 -9.72 -1.17 12.17
CA LEU A 219 -8.67 -0.64 13.01
C LEU A 219 -9.11 0.65 13.70
N THR A 220 -9.96 1.45 13.04
CA THR A 220 -10.49 2.70 13.61
C THR A 220 -11.62 2.53 14.63
N GLN A 221 -12.27 1.35 14.69
CA GLN A 221 -13.26 1.02 15.72
C GLN A 221 -12.64 0.99 17.13
N HIS A 222 -11.42 0.45 17.25
CA HIS A 222 -10.81 0.09 18.53
C HIS A 222 -9.75 1.09 19.01
N LEU A 223 -9.70 2.34 18.53
CA LEU A 223 -8.77 3.33 19.11
C LEU A 223 -9.23 3.67 20.54
N HIS A 224 -8.47 3.21 21.54
CA HIS A 224 -8.71 3.49 22.95
C HIS A 224 -8.12 4.86 23.32
N GLY A 225 -8.95 5.76 23.86
CA GLY A 225 -8.53 7.05 24.42
C GLY A 225 -8.89 8.30 23.58
N GLY A 226 -9.26 9.39 24.25
CA GLY A 226 -9.64 10.68 23.63
C GLY A 226 -11.12 10.80 23.22
N THR A 227 -11.61 12.04 23.10
CA THR A 227 -12.97 12.37 22.64
C THR A 227 -13.13 12.06 21.13
N ARG A 228 -14.34 11.74 20.66
CA ARG A 228 -14.62 11.43 19.23
C ARG A 228 -14.03 12.46 18.25
N GLN A 229 -14.11 13.75 18.58
CA GLN A 229 -13.52 14.82 17.77
C GLN A 229 -11.99 14.78 17.72
N GLN A 230 -11.33 14.46 18.83
CA GLN A 230 -9.87 14.35 18.89
C GLN A 230 -9.37 13.15 18.08
N ARG A 231 -10.06 12.01 18.15
CA ARG A 231 -9.75 10.82 17.34
C ARG A 231 -9.90 11.13 15.86
N TYR A 232 -11.01 11.74 15.45
CA TYR A 232 -11.23 12.10 14.05
C TYR A 232 -10.20 13.10 13.51
N SER A 233 -9.88 14.15 14.27
CA SER A 233 -8.86 15.12 13.88
C SER A 233 -7.48 14.46 13.77
N ALA A 234 -7.12 13.59 14.71
CA ALA A 234 -5.86 12.85 14.66
C ALA A 234 -5.80 11.94 13.42
N THR A 235 -6.82 11.12 13.18
CA THR A 235 -6.87 10.23 12.01
C THR A 235 -6.89 11.00 10.69
N LYS A 236 -7.55 12.17 10.63
CA LYS A 236 -7.54 13.01 9.43
C LYS A 236 -6.13 13.49 9.08
N TRP A 237 -5.37 13.95 10.07
CA TRP A 237 -3.98 14.36 9.87
C TRP A 237 -3.08 13.17 9.54
N ASP A 238 -3.32 12.02 10.16
CA ASP A 238 -2.56 10.79 9.93
C ASP A 238 -2.74 10.29 8.48
N VAL A 239 -3.99 10.18 8.02
CA VAL A 239 -4.32 9.85 6.63
C VAL A 239 -3.76 10.89 5.67
N ALA A 240 -3.89 12.18 5.97
CA ALA A 240 -3.36 13.22 5.10
C ALA A 240 -1.84 13.11 4.92
N ILE A 241 -1.08 12.94 6.01
CA ILE A 241 0.38 12.80 5.96
C ILE A 241 0.76 11.51 5.24
N ALA A 242 0.17 10.38 5.62
CA ALA A 242 0.55 9.07 5.11
C ALA A 242 0.21 8.91 3.62
N MET A 243 -0.98 9.37 3.18
CA MET A 243 -1.37 9.35 1.77
C MET A 243 -0.59 10.38 0.94
N THR A 244 -0.19 11.52 1.51
CA THR A 244 0.69 12.46 0.80
C THR A 244 2.05 11.83 0.53
N ILE A 245 2.64 11.14 1.52
CA ILE A 245 3.89 10.41 1.35
C ILE A 245 3.71 9.32 0.29
N ALA A 246 2.69 8.47 0.42
CA ALA A 246 2.44 7.37 -0.53
C ALA A 246 2.25 7.89 -1.97
N GLY A 247 1.45 8.94 -2.17
CA GLY A 247 1.27 9.54 -3.48
C GLY A 247 2.54 10.13 -4.07
N PHE A 248 3.35 10.80 -3.25
CA PHE A 248 4.61 11.34 -3.70
C PHE A 248 5.58 10.24 -4.13
N VAL A 249 5.59 9.11 -3.41
CA VAL A 249 6.35 7.91 -3.79
C VAL A 249 5.86 7.32 -5.11
N ASN A 250 4.55 7.18 -5.29
CA ASN A 250 3.97 6.64 -6.54
C ASN A 250 4.26 7.56 -7.74
N LEU A 251 4.18 8.88 -7.55
CA LEU A 251 4.55 9.85 -8.56
C LEU A 251 6.04 9.80 -8.89
N ALA A 252 6.90 9.75 -7.87
CA ALA A 252 8.33 9.65 -8.07
C ALA A 252 8.69 8.38 -8.85
N MET A 253 8.12 7.24 -8.48
CA MET A 253 8.35 5.96 -9.14
C MET A 253 7.91 5.95 -10.60
N MET A 254 6.73 6.49 -10.91
CA MET A 254 6.26 6.61 -12.29
C MET A 254 7.16 7.56 -13.09
N ALA A 255 7.54 8.69 -12.51
CA ALA A 255 8.35 9.69 -13.18
C ALA A 255 9.81 9.24 -13.40
N THR A 256 10.40 8.47 -12.47
CA THR A 256 11.72 7.86 -12.65
C THR A 256 11.66 6.73 -13.68
N ALA A 257 10.60 5.91 -13.69
CA ALA A 257 10.41 4.90 -14.73
C ALA A 257 10.25 5.53 -16.13
N ALA A 258 9.53 6.66 -16.23
CA ALA A 258 9.44 7.44 -17.45
C ALA A 258 10.82 7.96 -17.88
N ALA A 259 11.57 8.59 -16.98
CA ALA A 259 12.90 9.12 -17.25
C ALA A 259 13.90 8.02 -17.69
N ALA A 260 13.89 6.88 -16.99
CA ALA A 260 14.85 5.80 -17.19
C ALA A 260 14.55 4.93 -18.42
N PHE A 261 13.28 4.61 -18.71
CA PHE A 261 12.92 3.65 -19.76
C PHE A 261 12.27 4.28 -21.00
N HIS A 262 11.35 5.22 -20.81
CA HIS A 262 10.60 5.80 -21.93
C HIS A 262 11.49 6.71 -22.79
N PHE A 263 12.30 7.56 -22.18
CA PHE A 263 13.22 8.44 -22.93
C PHE A 263 14.47 7.73 -23.43
N SER A 264 14.80 6.56 -22.88
CA SER A 264 15.89 5.70 -23.33
C SER A 264 15.48 4.76 -24.48
N GLY A 265 14.26 4.89 -25.01
CA GLY A 265 13.77 4.12 -26.17
C GLY A 265 13.40 2.65 -25.89
N HIS A 266 13.27 2.26 -24.61
CA HIS A 266 12.93 0.89 -24.20
C HIS A 266 11.44 0.78 -23.81
N THR A 267 10.55 1.06 -24.75
CA THR A 267 9.08 1.07 -24.54
C THR A 267 8.44 -0.31 -24.46
N GLY A 268 9.24 -1.39 -24.33
CA GLY A 268 8.78 -2.78 -24.26
C GLY A 268 8.89 -3.44 -22.89
N ILE A 269 9.27 -2.69 -21.85
CA ILE A 269 9.55 -3.27 -20.53
C ILE A 269 8.26 -3.29 -19.70
N ALA A 270 7.60 -4.45 -19.68
CA ALA A 270 6.43 -4.72 -18.86
C ALA A 270 6.76 -5.46 -17.54
N ASP A 271 8.01 -5.89 -17.36
CA ASP A 271 8.36 -6.82 -16.28
C ASP A 271 8.96 -6.13 -15.06
N LEU A 272 8.38 -6.44 -13.89
CA LEU A 272 8.90 -6.06 -12.56
C LEU A 272 10.37 -6.47 -12.37
N ASP A 273 10.82 -7.49 -13.11
CA ASP A 273 12.18 -7.98 -13.11
C ASP A 273 13.21 -6.93 -13.54
N GLN A 274 12.81 -5.94 -14.34
CA GLN A 274 13.70 -4.88 -14.81
C GLN A 274 13.51 -3.57 -14.06
N ALA A 275 12.51 -3.48 -13.17
CA ALA A 275 12.22 -2.30 -12.38
C ALA A 275 13.42 -1.81 -11.54
N TYR A 276 14.31 -2.70 -11.10
CA TYR A 276 15.50 -2.30 -10.34
C TYR A 276 16.49 -1.44 -11.14
N LEU A 277 16.45 -1.51 -12.48
CA LEU A 277 17.33 -0.71 -13.34
C LEU A 277 17.02 0.79 -13.23
N THR A 278 15.82 1.19 -12.79
CA THR A 278 15.54 2.61 -12.53
C THR A 278 16.43 3.16 -11.44
N LEU A 279 16.80 2.34 -10.45
CA LEU A 279 17.60 2.69 -9.27
C LEU A 279 19.12 2.49 -9.47
N GLU A 280 19.53 1.92 -10.60
CA GLU A 280 20.94 1.66 -10.93
C GLU A 280 21.83 2.93 -10.97
N PRO A 281 21.36 4.10 -11.43
CA PRO A 281 22.18 5.32 -11.41
C PRO A 281 22.62 5.76 -10.01
N LEU A 282 21.79 5.50 -8.99
CA LEU A 282 22.01 5.94 -7.61
C LEU A 282 22.63 4.87 -6.71
N LEU A 283 22.23 3.61 -6.92
CA LEU A 283 22.63 2.50 -6.06
C LEU A 283 23.58 1.52 -6.76
N SER A 284 23.84 1.67 -8.07
CA SER A 284 24.67 0.79 -8.90
C SER A 284 24.39 -0.69 -8.62
N HIS A 285 25.32 -1.39 -7.97
CA HIS A 285 25.21 -2.80 -7.63
C HIS A 285 24.29 -3.09 -6.43
N ALA A 286 24.02 -2.10 -5.58
CA ALA A 286 23.11 -2.23 -4.44
C ALA A 286 21.63 -2.04 -4.83
N ALA A 287 21.35 -1.51 -6.04
CA ALA A 287 19.98 -1.20 -6.50
C ALA A 287 19.10 -2.45 -6.50
N ALA A 288 19.56 -3.50 -7.19
CA ALA A 288 18.87 -4.78 -7.29
C ALA A 288 18.65 -5.43 -5.92
N THR A 289 19.66 -5.38 -5.04
CA THR A 289 19.58 -5.99 -3.70
C THR A 289 18.62 -5.23 -2.79
N VAL A 290 18.69 -3.91 -2.77
CA VAL A 290 17.81 -3.05 -1.95
C VAL A 290 16.37 -3.14 -2.44
N PHE A 291 16.16 -3.09 -3.76
CA PHE A 291 14.85 -3.22 -4.38
C PHE A 291 14.26 -4.63 -4.21
N GLY A 292 15.08 -5.67 -4.42
CA GLY A 292 14.65 -7.04 -4.17
C GLY A 292 14.28 -7.26 -2.71
N LEU A 293 15.08 -6.74 -1.78
CA LEU A 293 14.78 -6.83 -0.35
C LEU A 293 13.50 -6.08 0.02
N SER A 294 13.27 -4.92 -0.59
CA SER A 294 12.04 -4.15 -0.34
C SER A 294 10.81 -4.85 -0.92
N LEU A 295 10.90 -5.48 -2.09
CA LEU A 295 9.82 -6.29 -2.67
C LEU A 295 9.49 -7.52 -1.80
N VAL A 296 10.51 -8.25 -1.33
CA VAL A 296 10.31 -9.36 -0.39
C VAL A 296 9.68 -8.85 0.90
N ALA A 297 10.20 -7.77 1.47
CA ALA A 297 9.67 -7.17 2.69
C ALA A 297 8.22 -6.70 2.50
N ALA A 298 7.90 -6.02 1.39
CA ALA A 298 6.56 -5.56 1.08
C ALA A 298 5.58 -6.73 0.93
N GLY A 299 5.91 -7.75 0.12
CA GLY A 299 5.04 -8.90 -0.08
C GLY A 299 4.80 -9.68 1.21
N LEU A 300 5.83 -9.86 2.04
CA LEU A 300 5.70 -10.54 3.33
C LEU A 300 4.93 -9.72 4.37
N SER A 301 5.07 -8.38 4.38
CA SER A 301 4.28 -7.50 5.25
C SER A 301 2.83 -7.44 4.81
N SER A 302 2.59 -7.33 3.51
CA SER A 302 1.25 -7.19 2.98
C SER A 302 0.44 -8.48 3.17
N THR A 303 1.11 -9.64 3.21
CA THR A 303 0.47 -10.91 3.61
C THR A 303 -0.16 -10.82 5.01
N VAL A 304 0.51 -10.14 5.95
CA VAL A 304 -0.04 -9.92 7.29
C VAL A 304 -1.28 -9.02 7.22
N VAL A 305 -1.22 -7.97 6.42
CA VAL A 305 -2.33 -7.02 6.24
C VAL A 305 -3.52 -7.68 5.53
N GLY A 306 -3.28 -8.45 4.46
CA GLY A 306 -4.29 -9.17 3.70
C GLY A 306 -4.99 -10.26 4.52
N THR A 307 -4.26 -11.00 5.35
CA THR A 307 -4.86 -11.99 6.26
C THR A 307 -5.75 -11.33 7.33
N LEU A 308 -5.34 -10.19 7.88
CA LEU A 308 -6.14 -9.39 8.81
C LEU A 308 -7.37 -8.78 8.12
N ALA A 309 -7.19 -8.14 6.97
CA ALA A 309 -8.27 -7.53 6.19
C ALA A 309 -9.31 -8.58 5.79
N GLY A 310 -8.85 -9.72 5.33
CA GLY A 310 -9.69 -10.85 5.02
C GLY A 310 -10.49 -11.31 6.24
N GLN A 311 -9.86 -11.42 7.41
CA GLN A 311 -10.56 -11.83 8.63
C GLN A 311 -11.66 -10.82 9.01
N VAL A 312 -11.39 -9.52 8.88
CA VAL A 312 -12.37 -8.45 9.08
C VAL A 312 -13.55 -8.59 8.11
N VAL A 313 -13.28 -8.83 6.82
CA VAL A 313 -14.32 -9.05 5.78
C VAL A 313 -15.18 -10.26 6.14
N MET A 314 -14.56 -11.42 6.43
CA MET A 314 -15.28 -12.65 6.74
C MET A 314 -16.11 -12.56 8.03
N GLN A 315 -15.55 -11.96 9.09
CA GLN A 315 -16.25 -11.77 10.35
C GLN A 315 -17.38 -10.74 10.21
N GLY A 316 -17.14 -9.64 9.50
CA GLY A 316 -18.14 -8.60 9.27
C GLY A 316 -19.32 -9.10 8.42
N PHE A 317 -19.05 -9.69 7.27
CA PHE A 317 -20.10 -10.15 6.34
C PHE A 317 -20.79 -11.44 6.81
N VAL A 318 -20.04 -12.46 7.25
CA VAL A 318 -20.58 -13.83 7.43
C VAL A 318 -20.50 -14.32 8.89
N ARG A 319 -19.76 -13.64 9.80
CA ARG A 319 -19.52 -14.08 11.20
C ARG A 319 -18.88 -15.48 11.31
N PHE A 320 -18.23 -15.95 10.25
CA PHE A 320 -17.51 -17.21 10.27
C PHE A 320 -16.10 -17.01 10.84
N HIS A 321 -15.56 -17.99 11.57
CA HIS A 321 -14.21 -17.94 12.13
C HIS A 321 -13.38 -19.11 11.58
N ILE A 322 -12.39 -18.81 10.76
CA ILE A 322 -11.44 -19.78 10.21
C ILE A 322 -10.06 -19.41 10.75
N PRO A 323 -9.26 -20.38 11.23
CA PRO A 323 -7.89 -20.11 11.63
C PRO A 323 -7.08 -19.57 10.44
N LEU A 324 -6.27 -18.53 10.70
CA LEU A 324 -5.48 -17.78 9.71
C LEU A 324 -4.66 -18.68 8.77
N TRP A 325 -4.13 -19.79 9.30
CA TRP A 325 -3.31 -20.73 8.53
C TRP A 325 -4.12 -21.46 7.45
N VAL A 326 -5.32 -21.95 7.80
CA VAL A 326 -6.22 -22.62 6.84
C VAL A 326 -6.66 -21.65 5.76
N ARG A 327 -6.98 -20.41 6.15
CA ARG A 327 -7.32 -19.37 5.17
C ARG A 327 -6.16 -19.14 4.22
N ARG A 328 -4.94 -18.94 4.72
CA ARG A 328 -3.79 -18.68 3.87
C ARG A 328 -3.53 -19.84 2.92
N THR A 329 -3.64 -21.08 3.39
CA THR A 329 -3.50 -22.25 2.52
C THR A 329 -4.53 -22.23 1.40
N ILE A 330 -5.78 -21.85 1.68
CA ILE A 330 -6.84 -21.76 0.66
C ILE A 330 -6.59 -20.59 -0.30
N THR A 331 -6.12 -19.42 0.16
CA THR A 331 -5.87 -18.28 -0.73
C THR A 331 -4.60 -18.42 -1.56
N MET A 332 -3.65 -19.25 -1.12
CA MET A 332 -2.41 -19.54 -1.85
C MET A 332 -2.52 -20.70 -2.85
N LEU A 333 -3.45 -21.64 -2.65
CA LEU A 333 -3.68 -22.79 -3.54
C LEU A 333 -4.45 -22.39 -4.79
#